data_AF-A0A534EAW5-F1
#
_entry.id   AF-A0A534EAW5-F1
#
_cell.length_a   1.000
_cell.length_b   1.000
_cell.length_c   1.000
_cell.angle_alpha   90.00
_cell.angle_beta   90.00
_cell.angle_gamma   90.00
#
_symmetry.space_group_name_H-M   'P 1'
#
loop_
_entity.id
_entity.type
_entity.pdbx_description
1 polymer ?
#
loop_
_entity_poly.entity_id
_entity_poly.type
_entity_poly.pdbx_seq_one_letter_code
_entity_poly.pdbx_strand_id
1 'polypeptide(L)'
;MPVRSPQLTSMIALGACLLILISTALRAADPPAAPAPAGGPETSAVELPRFQPGLWEYQRTLVRGDTARPQVTTIKKCADPAAEMREKMEALRQKHCQFAPLRRNQDRYVSSWLCPTPTGPMRFRDVLTASDLTSYQDVSEAHSAQHVTQQKVEARRVGECPGLGAGAPLPRTPKPRRP
;
A
#
# COMPACT_ATOMS: atom_id res chain seq x y z
N MET A 1 -36.28 -0.30 59.74
CA MET A 1 -36.74 1.10 59.90
C MET A 1 -35.51 2.01 59.85
N PRO A 2 -35.52 3.21 59.23
CA PRO A 2 -36.43 3.74 58.22
C PRO A 2 -35.71 4.24 56.94
N VAL A 3 -36.51 4.29 55.88
CA VAL A 3 -36.33 5.02 54.61
C VAL A 3 -36.42 6.52 54.87
N ARG A 4 -35.73 7.36 54.09
CA ARG A 4 -36.13 8.76 53.85
C ARG A 4 -35.55 9.34 52.54
N SER A 5 -36.35 9.26 51.48
CA SER A 5 -36.64 10.40 50.58
C SER A 5 -37.65 11.32 51.30
N PRO A 6 -38.08 12.54 50.83
CA PRO A 6 -38.08 13.05 49.46
C PRO A 6 -37.85 14.59 49.27
N GLN A 7 -37.91 14.97 47.99
CA GLN A 7 -38.23 16.24 47.30
C GLN A 7 -38.69 17.48 48.07
N LEU A 8 -38.33 18.66 47.55
CA LEU A 8 -39.09 19.92 47.40
C LEU A 8 -38.11 20.96 46.77
N THR A 9 -38.41 21.91 45.88
CA THR A 9 -39.64 22.66 45.61
C THR A 9 -39.47 23.40 44.27
N SER A 10 -40.54 23.45 43.47
CA SER A 10 -40.75 24.42 42.39
C SER A 10 -40.75 25.86 42.91
N MET A 11 -40.26 26.80 42.11
CA MET A 11 -40.77 28.18 42.14
C MET A 11 -41.22 28.59 40.74
N ILE A 12 -42.55 28.59 40.62
CA ILE A 12 -43.38 29.15 39.57
C ILE A 12 -43.33 30.67 39.73
N ALA A 13 -42.97 31.39 38.67
CA ALA A 13 -43.27 32.81 38.55
C ALA A 13 -44.29 32.99 37.42
N LEU A 14 -45.55 33.13 37.81
CA LEU A 14 -46.67 33.56 36.96
C LEU A 14 -46.50 35.06 36.65
N GLY A 15 -46.14 35.39 35.41
CA GLY A 15 -46.25 36.74 34.84
C GLY A 15 -47.31 36.73 33.76
N ALA A 16 -48.46 37.36 34.03
CA ALA A 16 -49.62 37.40 33.17
C ALA A 16 -49.52 38.49 32.06
N CYS A 17 -50.23 38.21 30.96
CA CYS A 17 -50.78 39.16 29.98
C CYS A 17 -49.84 40.06 29.17
N LEU A 18 -49.63 39.71 27.90
CA LEU A 18 -50.17 40.56 26.81
C LEU A 18 -50.37 39.75 25.52
N LEU A 19 -51.63 39.61 25.13
CA LEU A 19 -52.06 39.16 23.81
C LEU A 19 -51.73 40.28 22.80
N ILE A 20 -50.85 40.02 21.84
CA ILE A 20 -50.82 40.77 20.58
C ILE A 20 -50.87 39.77 19.43
N LEU A 21 -52.06 39.73 18.83
CA LEU A 21 -52.40 39.09 17.57
C LEU A 21 -51.63 39.76 16.43
N ILE A 22 -50.71 39.05 15.78
CA ILE A 22 -50.32 39.35 14.41
C ILE A 22 -50.27 38.05 13.63
N SER A 23 -51.33 37.82 12.86
CA SER A 23 -51.46 36.76 11.89
C SER A 23 -50.50 37.00 10.73
N THR A 24 -49.49 36.15 10.54
CA THR A 24 -48.77 36.04 9.27
C THR A 24 -48.66 34.57 8.86
N ALA A 25 -49.37 34.29 7.76
CA ALA A 25 -49.30 33.17 6.84
C ALA A 25 -48.41 31.96 7.22
N LEU A 26 -49.08 30.82 7.40
CA LEU A 26 -48.53 29.48 7.26
C LEU A 26 -47.65 29.39 6.00
N ARG A 27 -46.34 29.28 6.17
CA ARG A 27 -45.44 28.74 5.15
C ARG A 27 -45.01 27.38 5.68
N ALA A 28 -45.52 26.31 5.07
CA ALA A 28 -45.04 24.96 5.30
C ALA A 28 -43.52 24.95 5.08
N ALA A 29 -42.77 24.73 6.15
CA ALA A 29 -41.33 24.50 6.05
C ALA A 29 -41.16 23.04 5.60
N ASP A 30 -40.52 22.86 4.43
CA ASP A 30 -40.03 21.55 3.99
C ASP A 30 -39.22 20.88 5.11
N PRO A 31 -39.39 19.57 5.36
CA PRO A 31 -38.53 18.86 6.30
C PRO A 31 -37.08 18.95 5.80
N PRO A 32 -36.09 19.19 6.68
CA PRO A 32 -34.71 19.26 6.28
C PRO A 32 -34.31 17.93 5.62
N ALA A 33 -33.85 18.02 4.37
CA ALA A 33 -33.32 16.90 3.62
C ALA A 33 -32.26 16.19 4.48
N ALA A 34 -32.45 14.87 4.70
CA ALA A 34 -31.47 14.04 5.36
C ALA A 34 -30.11 14.22 4.64
N PRO A 35 -29.00 14.43 5.38
CA PRO A 35 -27.70 14.54 4.75
C PRO A 35 -27.42 13.25 3.99
N ALA A 36 -27.06 13.39 2.71
CA ALA A 36 -26.59 12.28 1.90
C ALA A 36 -25.45 11.57 2.63
N PRO A 37 -25.35 10.23 2.57
CA PRO A 37 -24.25 9.52 3.19
C PRO A 37 -22.95 10.06 2.60
N ALA A 38 -22.13 10.66 3.45
CA ALA A 38 -20.79 11.06 3.08
C ALA A 38 -20.09 9.83 2.50
N GLY A 39 -19.63 9.94 1.24
CA GLY A 39 -18.82 8.93 0.61
C GLY A 39 -17.68 8.58 1.56
N GLY A 40 -17.68 7.32 2.03
CA GLY A 40 -16.53 6.79 2.76
C GLY A 40 -15.28 6.96 1.90
N PRO A 41 -14.09 7.03 2.50
CA PRO A 41 -12.86 7.20 1.73
C PRO A 41 -12.74 6.05 0.73
N GLU A 42 -12.94 6.34 -0.55
CA GLU A 42 -12.47 5.50 -1.63
C GLU A 42 -10.97 5.35 -1.40
N THR A 43 -10.58 4.18 -0.88
CA THR A 43 -9.18 3.90 -0.62
C THR A 43 -8.57 3.64 -1.98
N SER A 44 -8.14 4.71 -2.67
CA SER A 44 -7.40 4.63 -3.91
C SER A 44 -6.20 3.72 -3.66
N ALA A 45 -6.20 2.53 -4.27
CA ALA A 45 -5.12 1.58 -4.10
C ALA A 45 -3.82 2.25 -4.56
N VAL A 46 -2.80 2.26 -3.70
CA VAL A 46 -1.49 2.84 -4.01
C VAL A 46 -0.92 2.11 -5.23
N GLU A 47 -0.64 2.85 -6.30
CA GLU A 47 0.00 2.32 -7.51
C GLU A 47 1.50 2.11 -7.31
N LEU A 48 2.07 1.14 -8.02
CA LEU A 48 3.52 0.96 -8.13
C LEU A 48 4.17 2.12 -8.91
N PRO A 49 5.48 2.37 -8.72
CA PRO A 49 6.18 3.38 -9.51
C PRO A 49 6.13 3.05 -10.99
N ARG A 50 6.13 4.12 -11.81
CA ARG A 50 6.26 4.01 -13.26
C ARG A 50 7.73 4.01 -13.63
N PHE A 51 8.12 3.09 -14.51
CA PHE A 51 9.47 3.00 -15.06
C PHE A 51 9.40 2.89 -16.58
N GLN A 52 10.42 3.40 -17.27
CA GLN A 52 10.53 3.26 -18.71
C GLN A 52 10.93 1.82 -19.08
N PRO A 53 10.14 1.12 -19.92
CA PRO A 53 10.55 -0.16 -20.46
C PRO A 53 11.86 -0.04 -21.26
N GLY A 54 12.67 -1.09 -21.30
CA GLY A 54 13.91 -1.10 -22.10
C GLY A 54 14.90 -2.16 -21.65
N LEU A 55 16.17 -1.98 -22.00
CA LEU A 55 17.27 -2.77 -21.49
C LEU A 55 17.68 -2.22 -20.12
N TRP A 56 17.59 -3.05 -19.10
CA TRP A 56 17.93 -2.71 -17.71
C TRP A 56 19.10 -3.56 -17.22
N GLU A 57 19.99 -2.94 -16.45
CA GLU A 57 21.00 -3.60 -15.64
C GLU A 57 20.52 -3.65 -14.18
N TYR A 58 20.70 -4.80 -13.54
CA TYR A 58 20.38 -5.04 -12.15
C TYR A 58 21.60 -5.59 -11.44
N GLN A 59 22.13 -4.84 -10.48
CA GLN A 59 23.15 -5.30 -9.55
C GLN A 59 22.49 -5.73 -8.24
N ARG A 60 22.58 -7.01 -7.91
CA ARG A 60 22.02 -7.61 -6.70
C ARG A 60 23.13 -7.98 -5.74
N THR A 61 23.04 -7.46 -4.52
CA THR A 61 23.88 -7.82 -3.37
C THR A 61 23.04 -8.61 -2.38
N LEU A 62 23.45 -9.84 -2.06
CA LEU A 62 22.78 -10.75 -1.14
C LEU A 62 23.66 -10.97 0.10
N VAL A 63 23.10 -10.71 1.27
CA VAL A 63 23.72 -11.00 2.58
C VAL A 63 22.88 -12.07 3.27
N ARG A 64 23.49 -13.23 3.52
CA ARG A 64 22.90 -14.29 4.34
C ARG A 64 23.61 -14.31 5.69
N GLY A 65 22.86 -14.47 6.77
CA GLY A 65 23.40 -14.40 8.14
C GLY A 65 24.49 -15.43 8.47
N ASP A 66 24.65 -16.47 7.64
CA ASP A 66 25.68 -17.52 7.75
C ASP A 66 26.93 -17.26 6.90
N THR A 67 26.93 -16.23 6.04
CA THR A 67 28.04 -15.94 5.12
C THR A 67 28.84 -14.71 5.54
N ALA A 68 30.16 -14.85 5.65
CA ALA A 68 31.07 -13.76 6.05
C ALA A 68 31.23 -12.65 4.99
N ARG A 69 30.77 -12.86 3.74
CA ARG A 69 30.90 -11.88 2.65
C ARG A 69 29.61 -11.79 1.82
N PRO A 70 29.16 -10.56 1.47
CA PRO A 70 28.04 -10.38 0.55
C PRO A 70 28.31 -11.00 -0.82
N GLN A 71 27.30 -11.63 -1.40
CA GLN A 71 27.34 -12.15 -2.77
C GLN A 71 26.78 -11.11 -3.73
N VAL A 72 27.57 -10.69 -4.72
CA VAL A 72 27.18 -9.70 -5.73
C VAL A 72 26.98 -10.39 -7.07
N THR A 73 25.87 -10.11 -7.74
CA THR A 73 25.53 -10.61 -9.07
C THR A 73 24.98 -9.47 -9.92
N THR A 74 25.37 -9.41 -11.19
CA THR A 74 24.86 -8.41 -12.13
C THR A 74 24.21 -9.12 -13.31
N ILE A 75 23.01 -8.68 -13.69
CA ILE A 75 22.32 -9.15 -14.88
C ILE A 75 21.85 -7.99 -15.74
N LYS A 76 21.81 -8.19 -17.06
CA LYS A 76 21.15 -7.29 -18.00
C LYS A 76 19.99 -8.01 -18.65
N LYS A 77 18.83 -7.36 -18.71
CA LYS A 77 17.67 -7.89 -19.42
C LYS A 77 16.72 -6.80 -19.86
N CYS A 78 15.98 -7.13 -20.91
CA CYS A 78 14.80 -6.41 -21.33
C CYS A 78 13.70 -6.53 -20.26
N ALA A 79 13.20 -5.39 -19.78
CA ALA A 79 12.25 -5.36 -18.67
C ALA A 79 11.33 -4.12 -18.72
N ASP A 80 10.08 -4.32 -18.31
CA ASP A 80 9.22 -3.29 -17.74
C ASP A 80 9.18 -3.58 -16.23
N PRO A 81 9.98 -2.88 -15.41
CA PRO A 81 10.12 -3.23 -14.00
C PRO A 81 8.79 -3.17 -13.24
N ALA A 82 7.90 -2.24 -13.58
CA ALA A 82 6.61 -2.12 -12.92
C ALA A 82 5.69 -3.30 -13.25
N ALA A 83 5.68 -3.75 -14.52
CA ALA A 83 4.93 -4.94 -14.93
C ALA A 83 5.48 -6.21 -14.27
N GLU A 84 6.79 -6.38 -14.24
CA GLU A 84 7.42 -7.53 -13.58
C GLU A 84 7.15 -7.57 -12.07
N MET A 85 7.13 -6.41 -11.40
CA MET A 85 6.77 -6.31 -9.99
C MET A 85 5.31 -6.76 -9.76
N ARG A 86 4.37 -6.31 -10.60
CA ARG A 86 2.97 -6.75 -10.54
C ARG A 86 2.84 -8.26 -10.74
N GLU A 87 3.50 -8.80 -11.76
CA GLU A 87 3.49 -10.24 -12.05
C GLU A 87 4.08 -11.04 -10.89
N LYS A 88 5.20 -10.59 -10.30
CA LYS A 88 5.82 -11.21 -9.12
C LYS A 88 4.87 -11.22 -7.93
N MET A 89 4.22 -10.09 -7.62
CA MET A 89 3.26 -10.00 -6.51
C MET A 89 2.09 -10.95 -6.73
N GLU A 90 1.55 -11.02 -7.94
CA GLU A 90 0.44 -11.89 -8.28
C GLU A 90 0.82 -13.38 -8.17
N ALA A 91 1.99 -13.76 -8.71
CA ALA A 91 2.52 -15.10 -8.58
C ALA A 91 2.77 -15.51 -7.12
N LEU A 92 3.07 -14.56 -6.24
CA LEU A 92 3.19 -14.80 -4.80
C LEU A 92 1.82 -14.97 -4.12
N ARG A 93 0.81 -14.18 -4.51
CA ARG A 93 -0.57 -14.37 -4.02
C ARG A 93 -1.13 -15.74 -4.39
N GLN A 94 -0.86 -16.21 -5.60
CA GLN A 94 -1.23 -17.56 -6.05
C GLN A 94 -0.57 -18.67 -5.23
N LYS A 95 0.54 -18.36 -4.54
CA LYS A 95 1.21 -19.27 -3.59
C LYS A 95 0.80 -19.00 -2.14
N HIS A 96 -0.37 -18.39 -1.94
CA HIS A 96 -0.94 -18.06 -0.65
C HIS A 96 -0.11 -17.09 0.20
N CYS A 97 0.75 -16.28 -0.43
CA CYS A 97 1.38 -15.17 0.27
C CYS A 97 0.36 -14.03 0.48
N GLN A 98 0.28 -13.52 1.71
CA GLN A 98 -0.62 -12.45 2.11
C GLN A 98 0.12 -11.12 2.16
N PHE A 99 -0.29 -10.17 1.32
CA PHE A 99 0.31 -8.83 1.27
C PHE A 99 -0.43 -7.87 2.18
N ALA A 100 0.31 -7.06 2.93
CA ALA A 100 -0.22 -5.84 3.52
C ALA A 100 -0.49 -4.80 2.40
N PRO A 101 -1.34 -3.79 2.66
CA PRO A 101 -1.51 -2.68 1.72
C PRO A 101 -0.18 -2.00 1.39
N LEU A 102 0.10 -1.81 0.09
CA LEU A 102 1.28 -1.06 -0.36
C LEU A 102 1.23 0.36 0.22
N ARG A 103 2.32 0.78 0.86
CA ARG A 103 2.45 2.15 1.37
C ARG A 103 3.40 2.93 0.48
N ARG A 104 3.08 4.20 0.23
CA ARG A 104 3.92 5.13 -0.51
C ARG A 104 4.13 6.40 0.30
N ASN A 105 5.38 6.85 0.38
CA ASN A 105 5.76 8.19 0.81
C ASN A 105 6.71 8.76 -0.24
N GLN A 106 6.24 9.73 -1.03
CA GLN A 106 6.99 10.32 -2.14
C GLN A 106 7.50 9.27 -3.15
N ASP A 107 8.82 9.07 -3.20
CA ASP A 107 9.57 8.15 -4.04
C ASP A 107 9.79 6.78 -3.38
N ARG A 108 9.42 6.63 -2.11
CA ARG A 108 9.60 5.43 -1.30
C ARG A 108 8.32 4.60 -1.22
N TYR A 109 8.42 3.34 -1.62
CA TYR A 109 7.36 2.35 -1.63
C TYR A 109 7.71 1.23 -0.67
N VAL A 110 6.80 0.91 0.25
CA VAL A 110 7.02 -0.13 1.26
C VAL A 110 5.96 -1.22 1.09
N SER A 111 6.45 -2.43 0.83
CA SER A 111 5.64 -3.63 0.74
C SER A 111 6.06 -4.61 1.84
N SER A 112 5.09 -5.31 2.41
CA SER A 112 5.34 -6.41 3.33
C SER A 112 4.33 -7.52 3.09
N TRP A 113 4.79 -8.75 3.25
CA TRP A 113 3.94 -9.92 3.07
C TRP A 113 4.40 -11.09 3.92
N LEU A 114 3.48 -12.01 4.16
CA LEU A 114 3.73 -13.29 4.83
C LEU A 114 3.52 -14.40 3.80
N CYS A 115 4.48 -15.31 3.65
CA CYS A 115 4.29 -16.52 2.86
C CYS A 115 4.32 -17.76 3.77
N PRO A 116 3.39 -18.72 3.59
CA PRO A 116 3.51 -20.01 4.25
C PRO A 116 4.70 -20.78 3.67
N THR A 117 5.46 -21.45 4.54
CA THR A 117 6.52 -22.39 4.13
C THR A 117 6.44 -23.66 4.98
N PRO A 118 7.06 -24.78 4.55
CA PRO A 118 7.05 -26.02 5.33
C PRO A 118 7.61 -25.90 6.75
N THR A 119 8.52 -24.94 6.99
CA THR A 119 9.16 -24.71 8.29
C THR A 119 8.49 -23.61 9.11
N GLY A 120 7.34 -23.08 8.65
CA GLY A 120 6.61 -21.99 9.29
C GLY A 120 6.42 -20.77 8.38
N PRO A 121 5.69 -19.74 8.84
CA PRO A 121 5.50 -18.52 8.06
C PRO A 121 6.81 -17.76 7.91
N MET A 122 7.10 -17.31 6.69
CA MET A 122 8.23 -16.43 6.38
C MET A 122 7.72 -15.02 6.15
N ARG A 123 8.29 -14.04 6.85
CA ARG A 123 7.92 -12.63 6.74
C ARG A 123 8.89 -11.90 5.82
N PHE A 124 8.34 -11.10 4.91
CA PHE A 124 9.09 -10.30 3.99
C PHE A 124 8.80 -8.82 4.19
N ARG A 125 9.82 -8.00 3.99
CA ARG A 125 9.71 -6.54 3.92
C ARG A 125 10.57 -6.04 2.79
N ASP A 126 10.02 -5.14 1.99
CA ASP A 126 10.62 -4.63 0.77
C ASP A 126 10.45 -3.11 0.76
N VAL A 127 11.54 -2.41 0.46
CA VAL A 127 11.58 -0.96 0.38
C VAL A 127 12.20 -0.59 -0.95
N LEU A 128 11.36 -0.11 -1.86
CA LEU A 128 11.77 0.40 -3.15
C LEU A 128 11.82 1.93 -3.09
N THR A 129 12.94 2.50 -3.51
CA THR A 129 13.14 3.95 -3.67
C THR A 129 13.34 4.22 -5.16
N ALA A 130 12.38 4.90 -5.79
CA ALA A 130 12.42 5.23 -7.21
C ALA A 130 13.12 6.58 -7.42
N SER A 131 14.38 6.57 -7.83
CA SER A 131 15.16 7.79 -8.05
C SER A 131 14.61 8.61 -9.22
N ASP A 132 14.27 7.94 -10.32
CA ASP A 132 13.68 8.52 -11.52
C ASP A 132 12.98 7.43 -12.36
N LEU A 133 12.54 7.76 -13.58
CA LEU A 133 11.86 6.81 -14.47
C LEU A 133 12.79 5.70 -15.00
N THR A 134 14.09 5.83 -14.83
CA THR A 134 15.15 4.99 -15.40
C THR A 134 16.07 4.38 -14.34
N SER A 135 15.82 4.61 -13.05
CA SER A 135 16.61 4.02 -11.98
C SER A 135 15.85 3.87 -10.67
N TYR A 136 16.16 2.81 -9.93
CA TYR A 136 15.64 2.60 -8.58
C TYR A 136 16.58 1.74 -7.75
N GLN A 137 16.39 1.81 -6.43
CA GLN A 137 16.99 0.89 -5.48
C GLN A 137 15.88 0.11 -4.77
N ASP A 138 16.10 -1.18 -4.54
CA ASP A 138 15.19 -2.03 -3.78
C ASP A 138 15.98 -2.75 -2.67
N VAL A 139 15.56 -2.58 -1.41
CA VAL A 139 16.12 -3.28 -0.26
C VAL A 139 15.03 -4.18 0.33
N SER A 140 15.30 -5.48 0.31
CA SER A 140 14.40 -6.52 0.79
C SER A 140 15.02 -7.36 1.88
N GLU A 141 14.18 -7.79 2.81
CA GLU A 141 14.53 -8.69 3.90
C GLU A 141 13.53 -9.84 3.97
N ALA A 142 14.07 -11.04 4.14
CA ALA A 142 13.31 -12.24 4.43
C ALA A 142 13.65 -12.73 5.84
N HIS A 143 12.62 -12.85 6.68
CA HIS A 143 12.72 -13.22 8.08
C HIS A 143 12.06 -14.58 8.28
N SER A 144 12.86 -15.54 8.73
CA SER A 144 12.41 -16.83 9.27
C SER A 144 12.62 -16.84 10.79
N ALA A 145 12.20 -17.90 11.47
CA ALA A 145 12.42 -18.03 12.91
C ALA A 145 13.92 -18.10 13.28
N GLN A 146 14.78 -18.58 12.37
CA GLN A 146 16.19 -18.84 12.64
C GLN A 146 17.13 -17.87 11.94
N HIS A 147 16.72 -17.29 10.81
CA HIS A 147 17.61 -16.52 9.96
C HIS A 147 16.92 -15.29 9.36
N VAL A 148 17.72 -14.25 9.16
CA VAL A 148 17.40 -13.11 8.31
C VAL A 148 18.31 -13.14 7.09
N THR A 149 17.71 -12.96 5.91
CA THR A 149 18.43 -12.73 4.66
C THR A 149 18.10 -11.33 4.19
N GLN A 150 19.12 -10.55 3.84
CA GLN A 150 18.96 -9.22 3.28
C GLN A 150 19.44 -9.21 1.82
N GLN A 151 18.72 -8.50 0.98
CA GLN A 151 19.06 -8.28 -0.41
C GLN A 151 18.92 -6.81 -0.74
N LYS A 152 19.89 -6.29 -1.48
CA LYS A 152 19.83 -4.98 -2.12
C LYS A 152 19.92 -5.15 -3.63
N VAL A 153 19.09 -4.45 -4.38
CA VAL A 153 19.14 -4.37 -5.84
C VAL A 153 19.28 -2.90 -6.24
N GLU A 154 20.25 -2.62 -7.07
CA GLU A 154 20.41 -1.34 -7.76
C GLU A 154 20.11 -1.56 -9.23
N ALA A 155 19.10 -0.86 -9.74
CA ALA A 155 18.56 -1.06 -11.08
C ALA A 155 18.67 0.23 -11.90
N ARG A 156 19.14 0.10 -13.14
CA ARG A 156 19.25 1.22 -14.07
C ARG A 156 18.93 0.80 -15.51
N ARG A 157 18.17 1.64 -16.21
CA ARG A 157 17.96 1.52 -17.66
C ARG A 157 19.24 1.92 -18.38
N VAL A 158 19.73 1.06 -19.25
CA VAL A 158 20.98 1.23 -20.00
C VAL A 158 20.76 1.37 -21.51
N GLY A 159 19.51 1.35 -21.97
CA GLY A 159 19.15 1.64 -23.36
C GLY A 159 17.87 0.97 -23.82
N GLU A 160 17.70 0.91 -25.13
CA GLU A 160 16.63 0.14 -25.79
C GLU A 160 16.96 -1.35 -25.81
N CYS A 161 15.91 -2.16 -26.00
CA CYS A 161 16.08 -3.60 -26.13
C CYS A 161 16.66 -4.00 -27.51
N PRO A 162 17.71 -4.83 -27.57
CA PRO A 162 18.25 -5.29 -28.84
C PRO A 162 17.23 -6.10 -29.64
N GLY A 163 17.12 -5.84 -30.94
CA GLY A 163 16.27 -6.61 -31.87
C GLY A 163 14.75 -6.39 -31.72
N LEU A 164 14.34 -5.63 -30.71
CA LEU A 164 12.98 -5.14 -30.54
C LEU A 164 13.01 -3.67 -30.97
N GLY A 165 12.47 -3.35 -32.14
CA GLY A 165 12.37 -1.95 -32.59
C GLY A 165 11.74 -1.07 -31.51
N ALA A 166 12.00 0.25 -31.54
CA ALA A 166 11.48 1.17 -30.53
C ALA A 166 9.96 0.96 -30.33
N GLY A 167 9.55 0.59 -29.12
CA GLY A 167 8.14 0.35 -28.77
C GLY A 167 7.61 -1.09 -28.99
N ALA A 168 8.43 -2.04 -29.42
CA ALA A 168 8.00 -3.44 -29.49
C ALA A 168 7.79 -4.04 -28.08
N PRO A 169 6.72 -4.85 -27.86
CA PRO A 169 6.45 -5.46 -26.56
C PRO A 169 7.60 -6.32 -26.07
N LEU A 170 7.96 -6.18 -24.80
CA LEU A 170 9.04 -6.96 -24.21
C LEU A 170 8.61 -8.42 -24.05
N PRO A 171 9.41 -9.39 -24.52
CA PRO A 171 9.16 -10.80 -24.27
C PRO A 171 9.26 -11.05 -22.75
N ARG A 172 8.36 -11.89 -22.23
CA ARG A 172 8.39 -12.28 -20.81
C ARG A 172 9.77 -12.86 -20.47
N THR A 173 10.36 -12.42 -19.37
CA THR A 173 11.63 -12.98 -18.93
C THR A 173 11.43 -14.47 -18.63
N PRO A 174 12.19 -15.39 -19.26
CA PRO A 174 12.11 -16.81 -18.92
C PRO A 174 12.44 -17.02 -17.45
N LYS A 175 11.66 -17.86 -16.77
CA LYS A 175 11.93 -18.25 -15.38
C LYS A 175 13.29 -18.98 -15.34
N PRO A 176 14.20 -18.66 -14.41
CA PRO A 176 15.44 -19.40 -14.27
C PRO A 176 15.12 -20.89 -14.07
N ARG A 177 15.66 -21.78 -14.91
CA ARG A 177 15.65 -23.22 -14.62
C ARG A 177 16.47 -23.41 -13.35
N ARG A 178 15.91 -24.09 -12.34
CA ARG A 178 16.72 -24.56 -11.21
C ARG A 178 17.75 -25.55 -11.76
N PRO A 179 19.01 -25.53 -11.27
CA PRO A 179 19.92 -26.63 -11.46
C PRO A 179 19.37 -27.92 -10.85
#